data_AF-A0A5R2MT20-F1
#
_entry.id   AF-A0A5R2MT20-F1
#
_cell.length_a   1.000
_cell.length_b   1.000
_cell.length_c   1.000
_cell.angle_alpha   90.00
_cell.angle_beta   90.00
_cell.angle_gamma   90.00
#
_symmetry.space_group_name_H-M   'P 1'
#
loop_
_entity.id
_entity.type
_entity.pdbx_description
1 polymer ?
#
loop_
_entity_poly.entity_id
_entity_poly.type
_entity_poly.pdbx_seq_one_letter_code
_entity_poly.pdbx_strand_id
1 'polypeptide(L)'
;KQHQAEFGSPGAYFAEKTVRAVTSGGRTREAANARTLAAIEKRYGVPGEILLAIWGRETGFGAAKMPYDAFEVLGTKAFMSTKKDFFRTELLAALE
;
A
#
# COMPACT_ATOMS: atom_id res chain seq x y z
N LYS A 1 1.59 -23.89 -19.62
CA LYS A 1 2.42 -22.68 -19.83
C LYS A 1 2.90 -22.20 -18.47
N GLN A 2 4.20 -22.24 -18.21
CA GLN A 2 4.78 -21.78 -16.95
C GLN A 2 4.75 -20.24 -16.96
N HIS A 3 3.98 -19.63 -16.04
CA HIS A 3 3.90 -18.18 -15.91
C HIS A 3 4.93 -17.73 -14.89
N GLN A 4 6.04 -17.19 -15.38
CA GLN A 4 7.06 -16.56 -14.56
C GLN A 4 6.71 -15.08 -14.40
N ALA A 5 6.41 -14.66 -13.18
CA ALA A 5 5.91 -13.31 -12.90
C ALA A 5 6.93 -12.22 -13.31
N GLU A 6 8.22 -12.55 -13.28
CA GLU A 6 9.32 -11.66 -13.62
C GLU A 6 9.45 -11.33 -15.13
N PHE A 7 8.79 -12.09 -16.01
CA PHE A 7 8.79 -11.84 -17.47
C PHE A 7 7.47 -11.23 -17.97
N GLY A 8 6.56 -10.85 -17.07
CA GLY A 8 5.33 -10.15 -17.40
C GLY A 8 5.56 -8.67 -17.72
N SER A 9 4.80 -8.11 -18.67
CA SER A 9 4.85 -6.67 -18.96
C SER A 9 4.40 -5.85 -17.72
N PRO A 10 5.10 -4.76 -17.38
CA PRO A 10 4.68 -3.88 -16.29
C PRO A 10 3.44 -3.05 -16.65
N GLY A 11 2.91 -3.15 -17.88
CA GLY A 11 1.80 -2.32 -18.37
C GLY A 11 0.55 -2.32 -17.48
N ALA A 12 0.29 -3.40 -16.75
CA ALA A 12 -0.81 -3.44 -15.79
C ALA A 12 -0.65 -2.43 -14.64
N TYR A 13 0.58 -2.16 -14.20
CA TYR A 13 0.89 -1.18 -13.15
C TYR A 13 0.71 0.27 -13.59
N PHE A 14 0.83 0.52 -14.89
CA PHE A 14 0.68 1.83 -15.52
C PHE A 14 -0.61 1.93 -16.34
N ALA A 15 -1.54 0.99 -16.16
CA ALA A 15 -2.82 1.00 -16.85
C ALA A 15 -3.52 2.33 -16.58
N GLU A 16 -3.93 3.01 -17.65
CA GLU A 16 -4.47 4.37 -17.59
C GLU A 16 -5.62 4.49 -16.57
N LYS A 17 -6.51 3.49 -16.53
CA LYS A 17 -7.61 3.44 -15.55
C LYS A 17 -7.14 3.53 -14.09
N THR A 18 -6.04 2.85 -13.77
CA THR A 18 -5.47 2.79 -12.42
C THR A 18 -4.84 4.12 -12.06
N VAL A 19 -3.98 4.64 -12.96
CA VAL A 19 -3.30 5.93 -12.76
C VAL A 19 -4.32 7.06 -12.67
N ARG A 20 -5.32 7.08 -13.56
CA ARG A 20 -6.38 8.09 -13.57
C ARG A 20 -7.20 8.08 -12.30
N ALA A 21 -7.56 6.91 -11.75
CA ALA A 21 -8.30 6.79 -10.50
C ALA A 21 -7.50 7.31 -9.29
N VAL A 22 -6.19 7.00 -9.23
CA VAL A 22 -5.30 7.50 -8.18
C VAL A 22 -5.16 9.02 -8.28
N THR A 23 -4.90 9.56 -9.47
CA THR A 23 -4.73 11.01 -9.66
C THR A 23 -6.00 11.79 -9.37
N SER A 24 -7.17 11.33 -9.84
CA SER A 24 -8.44 12.01 -9.56
C SER A 24 -8.81 11.95 -8.08
N GLY A 25 -8.66 10.78 -7.45
CA GLY A 25 -8.93 10.61 -6.02
C GLY A 25 -7.94 11.38 -5.12
N GLY A 26 -6.70 11.53 -5.59
CA GLY A 26 -5.63 12.29 -4.93
C GLY A 26 -5.97 13.78 -4.86
N ARG A 27 -6.33 14.40 -5.99
CA ARG A 27 -6.68 15.84 -6.06
C ARG A 27 -7.83 16.21 -5.12
N THR A 28 -8.86 15.38 -5.04
CA THR A 28 -9.98 15.60 -4.11
C THR A 28 -9.50 15.58 -2.65
N ARG A 29 -8.58 14.68 -2.31
CA ARG A 29 -8.06 14.53 -0.95
C ARG A 29 -6.99 15.53 -0.60
N GLU A 30 -6.23 16.02 -1.57
CA GLU A 30 -5.28 17.10 -1.40
C GLU A 30 -5.98 18.35 -0.83
N ALA A 31 -7.08 18.76 -1.46
CA ALA A 31 -7.88 19.87 -0.95
C ALA A 31 -8.48 19.58 0.44
N ALA A 32 -9.03 18.39 0.65
CA ALA A 32 -9.66 18.02 1.91
C ALA A 32 -8.67 17.89 3.08
N ASN A 33 -7.41 17.54 2.81
CA ASN A 33 -6.38 17.26 3.82
C ASN A 33 -5.22 18.27 3.81
N ALA A 34 -5.37 19.41 3.14
CA ALA A 34 -4.29 20.37 2.89
C ALA A 34 -3.50 20.75 4.14
N ARG A 35 -4.18 21.01 5.27
CA ARG A 35 -3.54 21.33 6.55
C ARG A 35 -2.69 20.18 7.09
N THR A 36 -3.22 18.96 7.03
CA THR A 36 -2.54 17.74 7.49
C THR A 36 -1.34 17.44 6.62
N LEU A 37 -1.50 17.53 5.29
CA LEU A 37 -0.41 17.33 4.33
C LEU A 37 0.72 18.34 4.55
N ALA A 38 0.40 19.63 4.71
CA ALA A 38 1.39 20.66 5.01
C ALA A 38 2.12 20.40 6.35
N ALA A 39 1.42 19.91 7.37
CA ALA A 39 2.04 19.55 8.66
C ALA A 39 2.97 18.34 8.53
N ILE A 40 2.59 17.32 7.77
CA ILE A 40 3.43 16.15 7.48
C ILE A 40 4.66 16.58 6.69
N GLU A 41 4.48 17.37 5.62
CA GLU A 41 5.59 17.85 4.80
C GLU A 41 6.57 18.68 5.62
N LYS A 42 6.08 19.59 6.47
CA LYS A 42 6.93 20.37 7.38
C LYS A 42 7.71 19.48 8.36
N ARG A 43 7.11 18.39 8.84
CA ARG A 43 7.73 17.51 9.85
C ARG A 43 8.72 16.52 9.25
N TYR A 44 8.40 15.96 8.09
CA TYR A 44 9.12 14.82 7.52
C TYR A 44 9.84 15.16 6.20
N GLY A 45 9.61 16.34 5.62
CA GLY A 45 10.23 16.78 4.37
C GLY A 45 9.71 16.05 3.12
N VAL A 46 8.59 15.33 3.23
CA VAL A 46 7.99 14.58 2.12
C VAL A 46 6.80 15.36 1.56
N PRO A 47 6.81 15.72 0.26
CA PRO A 47 5.69 16.42 -0.36
C PRO A 47 4.37 15.64 -0.26
N GLY A 48 3.27 16.35 -0.02
CA GLY A 48 1.95 15.75 0.21
C GLY A 48 1.45 14.88 -0.94
N GLU A 49 1.80 15.23 -2.18
CA GLU A 49 1.44 14.47 -3.39
C GLU A 49 2.06 13.07 -3.41
N ILE A 50 3.25 12.89 -2.83
CA ILE A 50 3.90 11.58 -2.73
C ILE A 50 3.14 10.69 -1.75
N LEU A 51 2.70 11.24 -0.62
CA LEU A 51 1.87 10.51 0.34
C LEU A 51 0.54 10.09 -0.29
N LEU A 52 -0.11 11.00 -1.02
CA LEU A 52 -1.37 10.70 -1.70
C LEU A 52 -1.20 9.63 -2.78
N ALA A 53 -0.11 9.67 -3.54
CA ALA A 53 0.19 8.66 -4.55
C ALA A 53 0.35 7.26 -3.92
N ILE A 54 1.08 7.14 -2.81
CA ILE A 54 1.24 5.87 -2.07
C ILE A 54 -0.11 5.41 -1.52
N TRP A 55 -0.82 6.26 -0.79
CA TRP A 55 -2.08 5.89 -0.16
C TRP A 55 -3.16 5.45 -1.17
N GLY A 56 -3.25 6.17 -2.29
CA GLY A 56 -4.14 5.83 -3.40
C GLY A 56 -3.76 4.51 -4.06
N ARG A 57 -2.46 4.25 -4.24
CA ARG A 57 -1.96 3.02 -4.86
C ARG A 57 -2.13 1.78 -3.97
N GLU A 58 -1.87 1.90 -2.67
CA GLU A 58 -1.90 0.77 -1.74
C GLU A 58 -3.33 0.35 -1.39
N THR A 59 -4.23 1.30 -1.16
CA THR A 59 -5.57 1.00 -0.59
C THR A 59 -6.72 1.67 -1.31
N GLY A 60 -6.47 2.38 -2.41
CA GLY A 60 -7.50 3.22 -3.03
C GLY A 60 -8.02 4.28 -2.06
N PHE A 61 -7.13 4.82 -1.23
CA PHE A 61 -7.46 5.74 -0.14
C PHE A 61 -8.44 5.16 0.91
N GLY A 62 -8.26 3.89 1.26
CA GLY A 62 -9.09 3.15 2.23
C GLY A 62 -10.33 2.47 1.63
N ALA A 63 -10.56 2.54 0.32
CA ALA A 63 -11.69 1.87 -0.33
C ALA A 63 -11.46 0.38 -0.59
N ALA A 64 -10.20 -0.09 -0.57
CA ALA A 64 -9.86 -1.49 -0.79
C ALA A 64 -10.43 -2.37 0.32
N LYS A 65 -11.11 -3.46 -0.07
CA LYS A 65 -11.53 -4.50 0.86
C LYS A 65 -10.30 -5.25 1.36
N MET A 66 -10.14 -5.34 2.67
CA MET A 66 -9.11 -6.14 3.34
C MET A 66 -9.79 -7.31 4.04
N PRO A 67 -10.05 -8.43 3.33
CA PRO A 67 -10.90 -9.50 3.85
C PRO A 67 -10.19 -10.43 4.84
N TYR A 68 -8.86 -10.34 4.96
CA TYR A 68 -8.07 -11.23 5.80
C TYR A 68 -7.62 -10.52 7.07
N ASP A 69 -7.69 -11.23 8.19
CA ASP A 69 -7.14 -10.76 9.46
C ASP A 69 -5.61 -10.76 9.43
N ALA A 70 -5.00 -9.70 9.95
CA ALA A 70 -3.55 -9.53 9.91
C ALA A 70 -2.83 -10.60 10.74
N PHE A 71 -3.36 -10.98 11.92
CA PHE A 71 -2.75 -11.99 12.78
C PHE A 71 -2.91 -13.39 12.19
N GLU A 72 -4.05 -13.69 11.57
CA GLU A 72 -4.25 -14.95 10.86
C GLU A 72 -3.24 -15.11 9.71
N VAL A 73 -3.07 -14.07 8.88
CA VAL A 73 -2.13 -14.09 7.76
C VAL A 73 -0.69 -14.21 8.26
N LEU A 74 -0.29 -13.40 9.23
CA LEU A 74 1.06 -13.40 9.78
C LEU A 74 1.38 -14.72 10.48
N GLY A 75 0.48 -15.25 11.31
CA GLY A 75 0.62 -16.54 11.99
C GLY A 75 0.74 -17.71 11.02
N THR A 76 -0.14 -17.76 10.01
CA THR A 76 -0.07 -18.78 8.96
C THR A 76 1.28 -18.73 8.23
N LYS A 77 1.76 -17.53 7.87
CA LYS A 77 3.03 -17.40 7.16
C LYS A 77 4.26 -17.63 8.04
N ALA A 78 4.21 -17.29 9.32
CA ALA A 78 5.25 -17.60 10.29
C ALA A 78 5.42 -19.11 10.49
N PHE A 79 4.34 -19.89 10.35
CA PHE A 79 4.39 -21.35 10.45
C PHE A 79 4.72 -22.05 9.12
N MET A 80 4.13 -21.62 7.99
CA MET A 80 4.13 -22.39 6.74
C MET A 80 5.01 -21.83 5.62
N SER A 81 5.40 -20.55 5.63
CA SER A 81 6.08 -19.94 4.49
C SER A 81 7.56 -20.38 4.36
N THR A 82 8.20 -20.05 3.23
CA THR A 82 9.66 -20.18 3.07
C THR A 82 10.46 -19.10 3.80
N LYS A 83 9.80 -18.04 4.27
CA LYS A 83 10.38 -16.89 4.99
C LYS A 83 9.86 -16.81 6.44
N LYS A 84 9.81 -17.96 7.13
CA LYS A 84 9.18 -18.09 8.46
C LYS A 84 9.67 -17.06 9.46
N ASP A 85 10.98 -16.83 9.52
CA ASP A 85 11.58 -15.93 10.52
C ASP A 85 11.21 -14.46 10.29
N PHE A 86 11.10 -14.05 9.01
CA PHE A 86 10.56 -12.73 8.66
C PHE A 86 9.12 -12.58 9.20
N PHE A 87 8.22 -13.50 8.84
CA PHE A 87 6.82 -13.41 9.27
C PHE A 87 6.63 -13.59 10.78
N ARG A 88 7.50 -14.34 11.46
CA ARG A 88 7.49 -14.43 12.93
C ARG A 88 7.85 -13.09 13.56
N THR A 89 8.84 -12.38 13.01
CA THR A 89 9.23 -11.05 13.47
C THR A 89 8.07 -10.06 13.29
N GLU A 90 7.43 -10.05 12.11
CA GLU A 90 6.25 -9.20 11.85
C GLU A 90 5.06 -9.56 12.76
N LEU A 91 4.82 -10.85 13.04
CA LEU A 91 3.76 -11.28 13.95
C LEU A 91 3.99 -10.77 15.38
N LEU A 92 5.22 -10.87 15.88
CA LEU A 92 5.56 -10.39 17.21
C LEU A 92 5.46 -8.87 17.29
N ALA A 93 5.97 -8.15 16.29
CA ALA A 93 5.84 -6.69 16.21
C ALA A 93 4.37 -6.23 16.15
N ALA A 94 3.47 -7.04 15.58
CA ALA A 94 2.04 -6.74 15.57
C ALA A 94 1.35 -6.96 16.92
N LEU A 95 1.96 -7.69 17.85
CA LEU A 95 1.42 -7.97 19.19
C LEU A 95 1.93 -7.00 20.26
N GLU A 96 2.98 -6.22 19.98
CA GLU A 96 3.53 -5.17 20.84
C GLU A 96 2.69 -3.87 20.78
#